data_AF-A0AAD0RSG9-F1
#
_entry.id   AF-A0AAD0RSG9-F1
#
_cell.length_a   1.000
_cell.length_b   1.000
_cell.length_c   1.000
_cell.angle_alpha   90.00
_cell.angle_beta   90.00
_cell.angle_gamma   90.00
#
_symmetry.space_group_name_H-M   'P 1'
#
loop_
_entity.id
_entity.type
_entity.pdbx_description
1 polymer ?
#
loop_
_entity_poly.entity_id
_entity_poly.type
_entity_poly.pdbx_seq_one_letter_code
_entity_poly.pdbx_strand_id
1 'polypeptide(L)'
;MPSRRIEDLHPALQTLCRQFMERCQAAGLDILITCTWRSGQEQDQLYAQGRTAPGAKVTNARAGQSAHNAMLDGKPAARAFDIVPKVNGKPEWNAAHPHWQIAGRIGMELGLNWYGRPGAPFREFPHFELPKDVR
;
A
#
# COMPACT_ATOMS: atom_id res chain seq x y z
N MET A 1 -12.89 2.08 9.18
CA MET A 1 -12.49 2.26 7.77
C MET A 1 -10.99 2.54 7.79
N PRO A 2 -10.19 1.94 6.88
CA PRO A 2 -8.75 2.15 6.87
C PRO A 2 -8.40 3.63 6.67
N SER A 3 -7.32 4.06 7.30
CA SER A 3 -6.79 5.42 7.16
C SER A 3 -6.18 5.64 5.79
N ARG A 4 -6.12 6.90 5.36
CA ARG A 4 -5.40 7.38 4.18
C ARG A 4 -4.40 8.49 4.52
N ARG A 5 -4.23 8.78 5.81
CA ARG A 5 -3.39 9.89 6.29
C ARG A 5 -1.94 9.44 6.27
N ILE A 6 -1.08 10.25 5.65
CA ILE A 6 0.37 9.98 5.63
C ILE A 6 0.90 9.97 7.06
N GLU A 7 0.32 10.74 7.96
CA GLU A 7 0.70 10.84 9.37
C GLU A 7 0.49 9.54 10.17
N ASP A 8 -0.32 8.60 9.64
CA ASP A 8 -0.51 7.27 10.23
C ASP A 8 0.53 6.23 9.74
N LEU A 9 1.44 6.63 8.85
CA LEU A 9 2.59 5.84 8.44
C LEU A 9 3.74 6.00 9.43
N HIS A 10 4.63 5.00 9.47
CA HIS A 10 5.89 5.09 10.18
C HIS A 10 6.68 6.34 9.74
N PRO A 11 7.35 7.09 10.63
CA PRO A 11 8.00 8.36 10.28
C PRO A 11 8.92 8.29 9.05
N ALA A 12 9.75 7.24 8.94
CA ALA A 12 10.60 7.03 7.76
C ALA A 12 9.78 6.81 6.46
N LEU A 13 8.63 6.15 6.55
CA LEU A 13 7.75 5.93 5.40
C LEU A 13 6.96 7.19 5.03
N GLN A 14 6.70 8.10 5.96
CA GLN A 14 6.04 9.38 5.66
C GLN A 14 6.85 10.17 4.62
N THR A 15 8.16 10.30 4.87
CA THR A 15 9.09 11.00 3.97
C THR A 15 9.14 10.34 2.60
N LEU A 16 9.26 9.01 2.54
CA LEU A 16 9.30 8.26 1.28
C LEU A 16 7.97 8.33 0.53
N CYS A 17 6.84 8.27 1.23
CA CYS A 17 5.50 8.39 0.63
C CYS A 17 5.32 9.78 -0.01
N ARG A 18 5.74 10.86 0.65
CA ARG A 18 5.69 12.21 0.05
C ARG A 18 6.56 12.31 -1.20
N GLN A 19 7.80 11.82 -1.15
CA GLN A 19 8.68 11.78 -2.33
C GLN A 19 8.11 10.92 -3.46
N PHE A 20 7.46 9.80 -3.13
CA PHE A 20 6.79 8.94 -4.09
C PHE A 20 5.67 9.70 -4.81
N MET A 21 4.83 10.41 -4.06
CA MET A 21 3.73 11.20 -4.63
C MET A 21 4.26 12.32 -5.53
N GLU A 22 5.29 13.05 -5.09
CA GLU A 22 5.95 14.10 -5.87
C GLU A 22 6.56 13.57 -7.17
N ARG A 23 7.29 12.45 -7.12
CA ARG A 23 7.89 11.82 -8.30
C ARG A 23 6.85 11.26 -9.26
N CYS A 24 5.76 10.68 -8.74
CA CYS A 24 4.63 10.25 -9.56
C CYS A 24 4.01 11.45 -10.29
N GLN A 25 3.74 12.54 -9.58
CA GLN A 25 3.21 13.76 -10.17
C GLN A 25 4.15 14.33 -11.25
N ALA A 26 5.47 14.38 -10.98
CA ALA A 26 6.47 14.83 -11.95
C ALA A 26 6.54 13.92 -13.19
N ALA A 27 6.20 12.65 -13.05
CA ALA A 27 6.08 11.69 -14.15
C ALA A 27 4.69 11.73 -14.85
N GLY A 28 3.81 12.67 -14.48
CA GLY A 28 2.48 12.82 -15.08
C GLY A 28 1.40 11.89 -14.52
N LEU A 29 1.65 11.25 -13.37
CA LEU A 29 0.68 10.37 -12.72
C LEU A 29 -0.09 11.13 -11.64
N ASP A 30 -1.42 11.06 -11.70
CA ASP A 30 -2.30 11.38 -10.58
C ASP A 30 -2.48 10.11 -9.73
N ILE A 31 -2.11 10.17 -8.45
CA ILE A 31 -2.16 9.04 -7.52
C ILE A 31 -3.12 9.34 -6.39
N LEU A 32 -3.94 8.35 -6.03
CA LEU A 32 -4.76 8.36 -4.82
C LEU A 32 -4.24 7.31 -3.84
N ILE A 33 -3.94 7.72 -2.60
CA ILE A 33 -3.70 6.80 -1.49
C ILE A 33 -5.03 6.19 -1.06
N THR A 34 -5.12 4.85 -1.09
CA THR A 34 -6.34 4.11 -0.76
C THR A 34 -6.31 3.55 0.67
N CYS A 35 -5.12 3.23 1.18
CA CYS A 35 -4.89 2.72 2.54
C CYS A 35 -3.50 3.14 3.05
N THR A 36 -3.40 3.44 4.34
CA THR A 36 -2.16 3.64 5.08
C THR A 36 -2.19 2.71 6.28
N TRP A 37 -2.88 3.10 7.36
CA TRP A 37 -3.07 2.24 8.51
C TRP A 37 -4.45 1.57 8.53
N ARG A 38 -4.47 0.34 9.03
CA ARG A 38 -5.68 -0.42 9.31
C ARG A 38 -5.54 -1.14 10.64
N SER A 39 -6.59 -1.13 11.46
CA SER A 39 -6.56 -1.81 12.75
C SER A 39 -6.46 -3.33 12.59
N GLY A 40 -6.02 -4.01 13.66
CA GLY A 40 -6.03 -5.47 13.72
C GLY A 40 -7.44 -6.04 13.55
N GLN A 41 -8.45 -5.43 14.16
CA GLN A 41 -9.85 -5.86 14.02
C GLN A 41 -10.33 -5.81 12.56
N GLU A 42 -10.05 -4.72 11.86
CA GLU A 42 -10.35 -4.60 10.43
C GLU A 42 -9.55 -5.62 9.60
N GLN A 43 -8.33 -5.97 10.02
CA GLN A 43 -7.54 -7.03 9.38
C GLN A 43 -8.15 -8.41 9.53
N ASP A 44 -8.62 -8.76 10.72
CA ASP A 44 -9.27 -10.05 10.94
C ASP A 44 -10.60 -10.14 10.18
N GLN A 45 -11.34 -9.04 10.07
CA GLN A 45 -12.53 -8.97 9.22
C GLN A 45 -12.20 -9.23 7.74
N LEU A 46 -11.14 -8.62 7.20
CA LEU A 46 -10.70 -8.92 5.82
C LEU A 46 -10.21 -10.36 5.68
N TYR A 47 -9.50 -10.89 6.68
CA TYR A 47 -9.01 -12.27 6.66
C TYR A 47 -10.17 -13.28 6.65
N ALA A 48 -11.27 -13.00 7.36
CA ALA A 48 -12.45 -13.85 7.40
C ALA A 48 -13.15 -14.00 6.03
N GLN A 49 -13.06 -13.01 5.13
CA GLN A 49 -13.71 -13.07 3.82
C GLN A 49 -13.19 -14.24 2.97
N GLY A 50 -14.12 -15.00 2.39
CA GLY A 50 -13.83 -16.21 1.62
C GLY A 50 -13.27 -17.37 2.47
N ARG A 51 -13.36 -17.26 3.80
CA ARG A 51 -12.97 -18.30 4.78
C ARG A 51 -14.14 -18.62 5.72
N THR A 52 -14.44 -17.70 6.63
CA THR A 52 -15.51 -17.81 7.64
C THR A 52 -16.61 -16.78 7.45
N ALA A 53 -16.43 -15.83 6.53
CA ALA A 53 -17.42 -14.86 6.08
C ALA A 53 -17.53 -14.91 4.54
N PRO A 54 -18.69 -14.57 3.96
CA PRO A 54 -18.85 -14.49 2.50
C PRO A 54 -17.93 -13.43 1.87
N GLY A 55 -17.65 -13.58 0.57
CA GLY A 55 -16.79 -12.68 -0.20
C GLY A 55 -15.54 -13.36 -0.75
N ALA A 56 -14.78 -12.62 -1.56
CA ALA A 56 -13.50 -13.10 -2.08
C ALA A 56 -12.42 -13.05 -0.99
N LYS A 57 -11.42 -13.94 -1.06
CA LYS A 57 -10.23 -13.81 -0.22
C LYS A 57 -9.41 -12.61 -0.69
N VAL A 58 -9.38 -11.55 0.11
CA VAL A 58 -8.67 -10.30 -0.22
C VAL A 58 -7.31 -10.17 0.49
N THR A 59 -7.02 -11.03 1.46
CA THR A 59 -5.75 -11.05 2.20
C THR A 59 -5.42 -12.46 2.69
N ASN A 60 -4.12 -12.72 2.86
CA ASN A 60 -3.59 -13.89 3.57
C ASN A 60 -3.07 -13.56 4.98
N ALA A 61 -2.90 -12.27 5.31
CA ALA A 61 -2.44 -11.82 6.61
C ALA A 61 -3.58 -11.72 7.63
N ARG A 62 -3.35 -12.22 8.84
CA ARG A 62 -4.16 -11.96 10.05
C ARG A 62 -3.75 -10.65 10.72
N ALA A 63 -4.49 -10.19 11.73
CA ALA A 63 -4.08 -9.07 12.57
C ALA A 63 -2.63 -9.22 13.06
N GLY A 64 -1.85 -8.14 12.94
CA GLY A 64 -0.44 -8.09 13.32
C GLY A 64 0.52 -8.71 12.29
N GLN A 65 0.01 -9.33 11.24
CA GLN A 65 0.84 -9.88 10.15
C GLN A 65 0.91 -8.96 8.93
N SER A 66 0.06 -7.94 8.85
CA SER A 66 0.11 -6.93 7.79
C SER A 66 0.92 -5.71 8.22
N ALA A 67 1.75 -5.20 7.32
CA ALA A 67 2.49 -3.95 7.51
C ALA A 67 1.56 -2.74 7.77
N HIS A 68 0.30 -2.79 7.31
CA HIS A 68 -0.71 -1.77 7.60
C HIS A 68 -1.16 -1.75 9.06
N ASN A 69 -0.92 -2.82 9.84
CA ASN A 69 -1.33 -2.88 11.24
C ASN A 69 -0.28 -2.33 12.21
N ALA A 70 0.91 -1.98 11.72
CA ALA A 70 2.02 -1.58 12.57
C ALA A 70 1.67 -0.34 13.42
N MET A 71 2.17 -0.35 14.65
CA MET A 71 2.00 0.71 15.63
C MET A 71 3.35 1.02 16.27
N LEU A 72 3.53 2.27 16.70
CA LEU A 72 4.67 2.75 17.46
C LEU A 72 4.15 3.59 18.62
N ASP A 73 4.55 3.25 19.85
CA ASP A 73 4.14 3.95 21.08
C ASP A 73 2.62 4.16 21.22
N GLY A 74 1.85 3.13 20.89
CA GLY A 74 0.38 3.16 20.99
C GLY A 74 -0.31 3.96 19.89
N LYS A 75 0.41 4.44 18.88
CA LYS A 75 -0.14 5.19 17.73
C LYS A 75 0.04 4.42 16.41
N PRO A 76 -0.81 4.65 15.41
CA PRO A 76 -0.58 4.17 14.05
C PRO A 76 0.82 4.52 13.54
N ALA A 77 1.51 3.51 13.02
CA ALA A 77 2.81 3.66 12.38
C ALA A 77 2.95 2.62 11.27
N ALA A 78 1.95 2.60 10.37
CA ALA A 78 1.89 1.63 9.30
C ALA A 78 3.17 1.64 8.47
N ARG A 79 3.68 0.47 8.16
CA ARG A 79 4.90 0.26 7.38
C ARG A 79 4.62 0.02 5.90
N ALA A 80 3.37 0.23 5.48
CA ALA A 80 2.93 0.13 4.11
C ALA A 80 1.85 1.17 3.79
N PHE A 81 1.72 1.48 2.50
CA PHE A 81 0.62 2.24 1.94
C PHE A 81 0.16 1.62 0.63
N ASP A 82 -1.13 1.73 0.35
CA ASP A 82 -1.75 1.32 -0.90
C ASP A 82 -2.12 2.53 -1.75
N ILE A 83 -1.99 2.39 -3.07
CA ILE A 83 -2.35 3.43 -4.03
C ILE A 83 -3.26 2.90 -5.13
N VAL A 84 -3.91 3.83 -5.83
CA VAL A 84 -4.50 3.61 -7.15
C VAL A 84 -4.15 4.80 -8.05
N PRO A 85 -3.64 4.58 -9.28
CA PRO A 85 -3.54 5.64 -10.26
C PRO A 85 -4.91 6.18 -10.65
N LYS A 86 -4.97 7.44 -11.01
CA LYS A 86 -6.16 8.06 -11.58
C LYS A 86 -5.92 8.43 -13.04
N VAL A 87 -6.92 8.17 -13.86
CA VAL A 87 -6.97 8.58 -15.27
C VAL A 87 -8.26 9.35 -15.46
N ASN A 88 -8.16 10.58 -15.97
CA ASN A 88 -9.31 11.49 -16.10
C ASN A 88 -10.10 11.66 -14.79
N GLY A 89 -9.38 11.75 -13.67
CA GLY A 89 -9.96 11.93 -12.34
C GLY A 89 -10.60 10.68 -11.72
N LYS A 90 -10.61 9.54 -12.42
CA LYS A 90 -11.22 8.29 -11.93
C LYS A 90 -10.15 7.24 -11.57
N PRO A 91 -10.36 6.43 -10.52
CA PRO A 91 -9.47 5.32 -10.19
C PRO A 91 -9.32 4.33 -11.37
N GLU A 92 -8.08 3.99 -11.71
CA GLU A 92 -7.73 3.04 -12.76
C GLU A 92 -7.24 1.73 -12.12
N TRP A 93 -8.13 0.74 -12.06
CA TRP A 93 -7.87 -0.56 -11.45
C TRP A 93 -7.36 -1.62 -12.42
N ASN A 94 -7.30 -1.31 -13.72
CA ASN A 94 -6.72 -2.23 -14.71
C ASN A 94 -5.21 -2.35 -14.46
N ALA A 95 -4.77 -3.50 -13.94
CA ALA A 95 -3.37 -3.79 -13.65
C ALA A 95 -2.45 -3.73 -14.89
N ALA A 96 -3.00 -3.81 -16.10
CA ALA A 96 -2.25 -3.65 -17.34
C ALA A 96 -1.98 -2.18 -17.71
N HIS A 97 -2.63 -1.21 -17.04
CA HIS A 97 -2.41 0.20 -17.32
C HIS A 97 -0.97 0.61 -16.97
N PRO A 98 -0.25 1.32 -17.86
CA PRO A 98 1.19 1.60 -17.69
C PRO A 98 1.52 2.39 -16.42
N HIS A 99 0.58 3.19 -15.90
CA HIS A 99 0.77 3.93 -14.66
C HIS A 99 1.18 3.04 -13.48
N TRP A 100 0.69 1.80 -13.42
CA TRP A 100 1.07 0.86 -12.38
C TRP A 100 2.57 0.53 -12.41
N GLN A 101 3.13 0.30 -13.59
CA GLN A 101 4.56 0.01 -13.75
C GLN A 101 5.42 1.26 -13.50
N ILE A 102 4.95 2.43 -13.92
CA ILE A 102 5.67 3.70 -13.67
C ILE A 102 5.72 3.98 -12.16
N ALA A 103 4.58 3.93 -11.47
CA ALA A 103 4.49 4.11 -10.02
C ALA A 103 5.34 3.05 -9.28
N GLY A 104 5.20 1.78 -9.66
CA GLY A 104 5.98 0.68 -9.11
C GLY A 104 7.49 0.89 -9.19
N ARG A 105 7.99 1.31 -10.35
CA ARG A 105 9.40 1.64 -10.55
C ARG A 105 9.86 2.79 -9.66
N ILE A 106 9.08 3.87 -9.58
CA ILE A 106 9.38 5.01 -8.69
C ILE A 106 9.48 4.56 -7.23
N GLY A 107 8.55 3.72 -6.77
CA GLY A 107 8.58 3.17 -5.42
C GLY A 107 9.85 2.35 -5.16
N MET A 108 10.24 1.49 -6.10
CA MET A 108 11.47 0.70 -5.98
C MET A 108 12.74 1.57 -6.02
N GLU A 109 12.79 2.62 -6.83
CA GLU A 109 13.90 3.59 -6.88
C GLU A 109 14.06 4.37 -5.55
N LEU A 110 12.96 4.54 -4.80
CA LEU A 110 12.95 5.09 -3.44
C LEU A 110 13.30 4.06 -2.37
N GLY A 111 13.59 2.81 -2.74
CA GLY A 111 13.93 1.73 -1.82
C GLY A 111 12.72 1.03 -1.19
N LEU A 112 11.50 1.25 -1.69
CA LEU A 112 10.31 0.54 -1.22
C LEU A 112 10.21 -0.85 -1.86
N ASN A 113 9.70 -1.82 -1.10
CA ASN A 113 9.31 -3.10 -1.63
C ASN A 113 7.99 -2.97 -2.39
N TRP A 114 7.94 -3.55 -3.59
CA TRP A 114 6.77 -3.55 -4.44
C TRP A 114 6.66 -4.89 -5.20
N TYR A 115 5.50 -5.53 -5.14
CA TYR A 115 5.26 -6.87 -5.69
C TYR A 115 4.52 -6.83 -7.05
N GLY A 116 4.48 -5.68 -7.73
CA GLY A 116 4.00 -5.58 -9.12
C GLY A 116 5.07 -5.85 -10.19
N ARG A 117 6.35 -5.94 -9.81
CA ARG A 117 7.48 -6.12 -10.73
C ARG A 117 7.50 -7.50 -11.42
N PRO A 118 8.05 -7.62 -12.64
CA PRO A 118 8.28 -8.91 -13.27
C PRO A 118 9.05 -9.88 -12.36
N GLY A 119 8.59 -11.13 -12.28
CA GLY A 119 9.20 -12.17 -11.43
C GLY A 119 8.89 -12.07 -9.93
N ALA A 120 8.02 -11.16 -9.49
CA ALA A 120 7.55 -11.16 -8.11
C ALA A 120 6.81 -12.47 -7.75
N PRO A 121 6.94 -12.98 -6.50
CA PRO A 121 6.34 -14.25 -6.08
C PRO A 121 4.80 -14.23 -6.09
N PHE A 122 4.21 -13.04 -6.08
CA PHE A 122 2.79 -12.78 -6.23
C PHE A 122 2.62 -11.38 -6.83
N ARG A 123 1.41 -11.02 -7.24
CA ARG A 123 1.10 -9.73 -7.87
C ARG A 123 0.24 -8.88 -6.95
N GLU A 124 0.84 -7.83 -6.42
CA GLU A 124 0.16 -6.84 -5.58
C GLU A 124 0.61 -5.45 -6.00
N PHE A 125 -0.14 -4.87 -6.93
CA PHE A 125 0.19 -3.58 -7.54
C PHE A 125 -0.05 -2.37 -6.61
N PRO A 126 -1.14 -2.34 -5.80
CA PRO A 126 -1.39 -1.23 -4.89
C PRO A 126 -0.34 -1.04 -3.78
N HIS A 127 0.26 -2.13 -3.30
CA HIS A 127 0.98 -2.18 -2.02
C HIS A 127 2.45 -1.79 -2.13
N PHE A 128 2.85 -0.80 -1.34
CA PHE A 128 4.24 -0.38 -1.16
C PHE A 128 4.59 -0.44 0.32
N GLU A 129 5.72 -1.07 0.66
CA GLU A 129 6.15 -1.21 2.05
C GLU A 129 7.63 -0.90 2.27
N LEU A 130 7.96 -0.53 3.51
CA LEU A 130 9.36 -0.44 3.93
C LEU A 130 10.05 -1.81 3.81
N PRO A 131 11.35 -1.83 3.48
CA PRO A 131 12.17 -3.02 3.64
C PRO A 131 12.10 -3.58 5.07
N LYS A 132 12.20 -4.90 5.21
CA LYS A 132 12.03 -5.60 6.50
C LYS A 132 13.13 -5.26 7.52
N ASP A 133 14.27 -4.80 7.04
CA ASP A 133 15.48 -4.45 7.78
C ASP A 133 15.48 -3.01 8.29
N VAL A 134 14.65 -2.12 7.73
CA VAL A 134 14.44 -0.77 8.27
C VAL A 134 13.64 -0.91 9.57
N ARG A 135 14.22 -0.63 10.75
CA ARG A 135 13.49 -0.75 12.02
C ARG A 135 12.63 0.48 12.30
#